data_AF-A0A1Y3SSV1-F1
#
_entry.id   AF-A0A1Y3SSV1-F1
#
_cell.length_a   1.000
_cell.length_b   1.000
_cell.length_c   1.000
_cell.angle_alpha   90.00
_cell.angle_beta   90.00
_cell.angle_gamma   90.00
#
_symmetry.space_group_name_H-M   'P 1'
#
loop_
_entity.id
_entity.type
_entity.pdbx_description
1 polymer ?
#
loop_
_entity_poly.entity_id
_entity_poly.type
_entity_poly.pdbx_seq_one_letter_code
_entity_poly.pdbx_strand_id
1 'polypeptide(L)'
;MDVQERLRELMTQRNWSAYRLAKQAGLSETTISNLFKRGQLPTIYTLERICDAFDITLCQFFAEENEAVTLNDKEKEVLSLWAALSDKNKELILYIMKHM
;
A
#
# COMPACT_ATOMS: atom_id res chain seq x y z
N MET A 1 10.43 12.76 -2.44
CA MET A 1 9.29 12.07 -1.80
C MET A 1 9.30 12.33 -0.29
N ASP A 2 8.20 12.82 0.29
CA ASP A 2 8.01 12.88 1.75
C ASP A 2 7.44 11.54 2.24
N VAL A 3 8.12 10.89 3.19
CA VAL A 3 7.72 9.59 3.76
C VAL A 3 6.31 9.64 4.35
N GLN A 4 5.94 10.74 4.99
CA GLN A 4 4.63 10.88 5.63
C GLN A 4 3.53 11.09 4.60
N GLU A 5 3.82 11.83 3.55
CA GLU A 5 2.89 12.03 2.43
C GLU A 5 2.61 10.69 1.75
N ARG A 6 3.67 9.93 1.43
CA ARG A 6 3.54 8.58 0.85
C ARG A 6 2.71 7.63 1.71
N LEU A 7 2.90 7.68 3.02
CA LEU A 7 2.10 6.89 3.95
C LEU A 7 0.62 7.32 3.96
N ARG A 8 0.33 8.61 3.89
CA ARG A 8 -1.05 9.13 3.79
C ARG A 8 -1.71 8.72 2.48
N GLU A 9 -0.99 8.70 1.37
CA GLU A 9 -1.47 8.20 0.08
C GLU A 9 -1.89 6.72 0.19
N LEU A 10 -0.99 5.86 0.68
CA LEU A 10 -1.24 4.42 0.82
C LEU A 10 -2.43 4.11 1.74
N MET A 11 -2.59 4.91 2.80
CA MET A 11 -3.76 4.84 3.68
C MET A 11 -5.04 5.28 2.96
N THR A 12 -4.99 6.37 2.19
CA THR A 12 -6.14 6.92 1.47
C THR A 12 -6.65 5.93 0.43
N GLN A 13 -5.75 5.32 -0.35
CA GLN A 13 -6.08 4.29 -1.35
C GLN A 13 -6.83 3.08 -0.78
N ARG A 14 -6.60 2.77 0.51
CA ARG A 14 -7.22 1.63 1.20
C ARG A 14 -8.33 2.05 2.16
N ASN A 15 -8.64 3.35 2.25
CA ASN A 15 -9.53 3.94 3.23
C ASN A 15 -9.20 3.53 4.68
N TRP A 16 -7.91 3.61 5.04
CA TRP A 16 -7.40 3.24 6.36
C TRP A 16 -7.26 4.46 7.28
N SER A 17 -7.70 4.30 8.53
CA SER A 17 -7.37 5.21 9.62
C SER A 17 -5.99 4.89 10.22
N ALA A 18 -5.40 5.83 10.95
CA ALA A 18 -4.13 5.61 11.68
C ALA A 18 -4.25 4.43 12.67
N TYR A 19 -5.42 4.28 13.29
CA TYR A 19 -5.75 3.12 14.13
C TYR A 19 -5.69 1.80 13.35
N ARG A 20 -6.31 1.76 12.17
CA ARG A 20 -6.30 0.56 11.32
C ARG A 20 -4.88 0.22 10.88
N LEU A 21 -4.08 1.22 10.50
CA LEU A 21 -2.67 1.03 10.16
C LEU A 21 -1.88 0.45 11.34
N ALA A 22 -2.03 1.00 12.55
CA ALA A 22 -1.35 0.49 13.75
C ALA A 22 -1.66 -0.99 13.97
N LYS A 23 -2.93 -1.37 13.88
CA LYS A 23 -3.37 -2.76 14.03
C LYS A 23 -2.81 -3.68 12.94
N GLN A 24 -2.82 -3.27 11.68
CA GLN A 24 -2.31 -4.10 10.57
C GLN A 24 -0.79 -4.25 10.59
N ALA A 25 -0.06 -3.19 10.96
CA ALA A 25 1.40 -3.21 11.08
C ALA A 25 1.88 -3.94 12.36
N GLY A 26 0.98 -4.19 13.33
CA GLY A 26 1.36 -4.71 14.65
C GLY A 26 2.18 -3.70 15.45
N LEU A 27 1.87 -2.40 15.29
CA LEU A 27 2.54 -1.28 15.96
C LEU A 27 1.59 -0.63 16.97
N SER A 28 2.15 0.05 17.97
CA SER A 28 1.32 0.80 18.92
C SER A 28 0.68 2.01 18.24
N GLU A 29 -0.53 2.39 18.67
CA GLU A 29 -1.20 3.61 18.21
C GLU A 29 -0.35 4.85 18.50
N THR A 30 0.40 4.86 19.61
CA THR A 30 1.31 5.96 19.95
C THR A 30 2.45 6.07 18.94
N THR A 31 3.00 4.95 18.45
CA THR A 31 4.03 4.92 17.40
C THR A 31 3.52 5.58 16.12
N ILE A 32 2.34 5.15 15.64
CA ILE A 32 1.72 5.71 14.43
C ILE A 32 1.29 7.17 14.65
N SER A 33 0.81 7.53 15.83
CA SER A 33 0.43 8.92 16.14
C SER A 33 1.64 9.85 16.15
N ASN A 34 2.75 9.44 16.77
CA ASN A 34 3.98 10.22 16.79
C ASN A 34 4.57 10.41 15.41
N LEU A 35 4.52 9.37 14.56
CA LEU A 35 4.91 9.41 13.17
C LEU A 35 4.20 10.57 12.45
N PHE A 36 2.87 10.68 12.53
CA PHE A 36 2.13 11.75 11.81
C PHE A 36 2.11 13.11 12.51
N LYS A 37 2.13 13.17 13.85
CA LYS A 37 1.99 14.43 14.61
C LYS A 37 3.30 15.15 14.85
N ARG A 38 4.38 14.41 15.11
CA ARG A 38 5.67 14.98 15.55
C ARG A 38 6.69 15.11 14.42
N GLY A 39 6.32 14.74 13.20
CA GLY A 39 7.27 14.75 12.08
C GLY A 39 8.37 13.68 12.22
N GLN A 40 8.24 12.74 13.15
CA GLN A 40 9.31 11.81 13.45
C GLN A 40 9.43 10.79 12.32
N LEU A 41 10.61 10.71 11.69
CA LEU A 41 10.88 9.71 10.67
C LEU A 41 10.80 8.30 11.29
N PRO A 42 10.12 7.35 10.63
CA PRO A 42 10.08 5.98 11.10
C PRO A 42 11.48 5.37 11.04
N THR A 43 11.82 4.50 11.99
CA THR A 43 12.98 3.62 11.83
C THR A 43 12.74 2.67 10.66
N ILE A 44 13.79 2.09 10.09
CA ILE A 44 13.66 1.08 9.03
C ILE A 44 12.73 -0.06 9.48
N TYR A 45 12.91 -0.59 10.69
CA TYR A 45 12.00 -1.59 11.26
C TYR A 45 10.53 -1.13 11.26
N THR A 46 10.26 0.11 11.69
CA THR A 46 8.89 0.63 11.72
C THR A 46 8.32 0.73 10.31
N LEU A 47 9.13 1.17 9.35
CA LEU A 47 8.71 1.30 7.97
C LEU A 47 8.47 -0.07 7.32
N GLU A 48 9.33 -1.07 7.57
CA GLU A 48 9.14 -2.45 7.11
C GLU A 48 7.80 -3.02 7.59
N ARG A 49 7.48 -2.87 8.88
CA ARG A 49 6.20 -3.32 9.45
C ARG A 49 5.00 -2.65 8.78
N ILE A 50 5.15 -1.39 8.38
CA ILE A 50 4.11 -0.64 7.67
C ILE A 50 4.01 -1.09 6.20
N CYS A 51 5.13 -1.29 5.52
CA CYS A 51 5.18 -1.83 4.16
C CYS A 51 4.53 -3.21 4.08
N ASP A 52 4.86 -4.11 5.01
CA ASP A 52 4.24 -5.43 5.16
C ASP A 52 2.71 -5.33 5.30
N ALA A 53 2.23 -4.38 6.12
CA ALA A 53 0.80 -4.16 6.30
C ALA A 53 0.11 -3.73 5.00
N PHE A 54 0.79 -2.96 4.16
CA PHE A 54 0.29 -2.55 2.85
C PHE A 54 0.48 -3.60 1.75
N ASP A 55 1.14 -4.72 2.06
CA ASP A 55 1.51 -5.77 1.10
C ASP A 55 2.47 -5.25 0.01
N ILE A 56 3.40 -4.38 0.40
CA ILE A 56 4.42 -3.81 -0.50
C ILE A 56 5.81 -3.98 0.11
N THR A 57 6.85 -3.94 -0.72
CA THR A 57 8.24 -3.91 -0.26
C THR A 57 8.72 -2.47 0.00
N LEU A 58 9.84 -2.33 0.72
CA LEU A 58 10.52 -1.04 0.87
C LEU A 58 10.89 -0.44 -0.50
N CYS A 59 11.34 -1.24 -1.46
CA CYS A 59 11.65 -0.76 -2.81
C CYS A 59 10.41 -0.17 -3.48
N GLN A 60 9.24 -0.83 -3.38
CA GLN A 60 7.99 -0.30 -3.93
C GLN A 60 7.50 0.95 -3.17
N PHE A 61 7.82 1.07 -1.87
CA PHE A 61 7.50 2.26 -1.10
C PHE A 61 8.27 3.50 -1.61
N PHE A 62 9.55 3.33 -1.95
CA PHE A 62 10.44 4.40 -2.43
C PHE A 62 10.45 4.61 -3.95
N ALA A 63 9.76 3.76 -4.72
CA ALA A 63 9.71 3.88 -6.17
C ALA A 63 8.97 5.16 -6.61
N GLU A 64 9.54 5.88 -7.58
CA GLU A 64 8.91 7.06 -8.19
C GLU A 64 7.85 6.67 -9.23
N GLU A 65 6.92 7.59 -9.54
CA GLU A 65 5.91 7.36 -10.57
C GLU A 65 6.58 7.07 -11.93
N ASN A 66 6.28 5.89 -12.51
CA ASN A 66 6.86 5.30 -13.73
C ASN A 66 8.17 4.50 -13.57
N GLU A 67 8.64 4.24 -12.36
CA GLU A 67 9.68 3.22 -12.17
C GLU A 67 9.09 1.81 -12.32
N ALA A 68 9.91 0.87 -12.81
CA ALA A 68 9.52 -0.54 -12.93
C ALA A 68 9.34 -1.15 -11.53
N VAL A 69 8.12 -1.03 -11.00
CA VAL A 69 7.76 -1.60 -9.70
C VAL A 69 7.74 -3.12 -9.84
N THR A 70 8.54 -3.82 -9.04
CA THR A 70 8.47 -5.28 -8.95
C THR A 70 7.11 -5.67 -8.37
N LEU A 71 6.31 -6.43 -9.11
CA LEU A 71 5.00 -6.89 -8.62
C LEU A 71 5.18 -7.85 -7.43
N ASN A 72 4.33 -7.71 -6.42
CA ASN A 72 4.22 -8.70 -5.35
C ASN A 72 3.51 -9.96 -5.86
N ASP A 73 3.49 -11.02 -5.04
CA ASP A 73 2.99 -12.32 -5.48
C ASP A 73 1.48 -12.32 -5.77
N LYS A 74 0.69 -11.52 -5.04
CA LYS A 74 -0.75 -11.37 -5.30
C LYS A 74 -1.02 -10.58 -6.57
N GLU A 75 -0.25 -9.54 -6.84
CA GLU A 75 -0.34 -8.76 -8.08
C GLU A 75 -0.01 -9.63 -9.29
N LYS A 76 1.04 -10.47 -9.20
CA LYS A 76 1.35 -11.46 -10.23
C LYS A 76 0.22 -12.46 -10.43
N GLU A 77 -0.36 -12.96 -9.34
CA GLU A 77 -1.51 -13.87 -9.40
C GLU A 77 -2.70 -13.21 -10.10
N VAL A 78 -3.05 -11.98 -9.73
CA VAL A 78 -4.12 -11.20 -10.37
C VAL A 78 -3.85 -11.03 -11.87
N LEU A 79 -2.63 -10.69 -12.27
CA LEU A 79 -2.28 -10.57 -13.69
C LEU A 79 -2.37 -11.91 -14.44
N SER A 80 -1.99 -13.01 -13.80
CA SER A 80 -2.11 -14.35 -14.38
C SER A 80 -3.59 -14.72 -14.62
N LEU A 81 -4.45 -14.44 -13.64
CA LEU A 81 -5.89 -14.65 -13.76
C LEU A 81 -6.49 -13.72 -14.82
N TRP A 82 -6.09 -12.45 -14.81
CA TRP A 82 -6.50 -11.44 -15.77
C TRP A 82 -6.20 -11.86 -17.21
N ALA A 83 -5.00 -12.40 -17.47
CA ALA A 83 -4.61 -12.88 -18.79
C ALA A 83 -5.54 -13.99 -19.32
N ALA A 84 -6.08 -14.82 -18.44
CA ALA A 84 -6.99 -15.91 -18.78
C ALA A 84 -8.47 -15.49 -18.95
N LEU A 85 -8.84 -14.26 -18.58
CA LEU A 85 -10.23 -13.78 -18.66
C LEU A 85 -10.64 -13.43 -20.10
N SER A 86 -11.92 -13.65 -20.40
CA SER A 86 -12.57 -13.11 -21.60
C SER A 86 -12.72 -11.58 -21.51
N ASP A 87 -12.82 -10.92 -22.67
CA ASP A 87 -12.91 -9.45 -22.75
C ASP A 87 -14.10 -8.90 -21.95
N LYS A 88 -15.24 -9.60 -21.97
CA LYS A 88 -16.42 -9.24 -21.19
C LYS A 88 -16.17 -9.25 -19.67
N ASN A 89 -15.41 -10.24 -19.18
CA ASN A 89 -15.09 -10.31 -17.75
C ASN A 89 -14.06 -9.26 -17.36
N LYS A 90 -13.10 -8.96 -18.25
CA LYS A 90 -12.15 -7.86 -18.07
C LYS A 90 -12.86 -6.52 -17.94
N GLU A 91 -13.81 -6.24 -18.83
CA GLU A 91 -14.62 -5.02 -18.77
C GLU A 91 -15.36 -4.87 -17.44
N LEU A 92 -15.98 -5.95 -16.95
CA LEU A 92 -16.71 -5.95 -15.68
C LEU A 92 -15.78 -5.69 -14.49
N ILE A 93 -14.63 -6.36 -14.43
CA ILE A 93 -13.67 -6.17 -13.35
C ILE A 93 -13.12 -4.74 -13.37
N LEU A 94 -12.79 -4.18 -14.54
CA LEU A 94 -12.36 -2.79 -14.64
C LEU A 94 -13.43 -1.80 -14.19
N TYR A 95 -14.70 -2.08 -14.53
CA TYR A 95 -15.81 -1.28 -14.03
C TYR A 95 -15.84 -1.28 -12.50
N ILE A 96 -15.76 -2.46 -11.87
CA ILE A 96 -15.73 -2.58 -10.41
C ILE A 96 -14.54 -1.83 -9.81
N MET A 97 -13.33 -2.03 -10.33
CA MET A 97 -12.11 -1.40 -9.83
C MET A 97 -12.15 0.14 -9.92
N LYS A 98 -12.83 0.71 -10.92
CA LYS A 98 -12.98 2.16 -11.10
C LYS A 98 -14.03 2.81 -10.19
N HIS A 99 -14.90 2.00 -9.58
CA HIS A 99 -16.03 2.47 -8.78
C HIS A 99 -15.97 1.97 -7.32
N MET A 100 -14.81 1.50 -6.88
CA MET A 100 -14.53 1.12 -5.49
C MET A 100 -14.32 2.32 -4.57
#